data_AF-A0A453AGH7-F1
#
_entry.id   AF-A0A453AGH7-F1
#
_cell.length_a   1.000
_cell.length_b   1.000
_cell.length_c   1.000
_cell.angle_alpha   90.00
_cell.angle_beta   90.00
_cell.angle_gamma   90.00
#
_symmetry.space_group_name_H-M   'P 1'
#
loop_
_entity.id
_entity.type
_entity.pdbx_description
1 polymer ?
#
loop_
_entity_poly.entity_id
_entity_poly.type
_entity_poly.pdbx_seq_one_letter_code
_entity_poly.pdbx_strand_id
1 'polypeptide(L)'
;MQGPRVSNHLFYLSIPPNIFLDVVKCASKSASSVSGWTRVIVEKPFGRDSESSAALTKGLKQYLTEDQIFRIDHYLGKELVENLSVLRFSNLVFEPLWSRQYIRNVQLIFSEDFGTEGRGG
;
A
#
# COMPACT_ATOMS: atom_id res chain seq x y z
N MET A 1 23.20 0.22 33.45
CA MET A 1 23.59 0.41 32.04
C MET A 1 22.34 0.40 31.20
N GLN A 2 21.99 1.49 30.50
CA GLN A 2 20.86 1.49 29.55
C GLN A 2 21.26 0.61 28.36
N GLY A 3 20.46 -0.41 28.04
CA GLY A 3 20.67 -1.24 26.85
C GLY A 3 20.70 -0.43 25.56
N PRO A 4 21.21 -0.99 24.45
CA PRO A 4 21.30 -0.26 23.18
C PRO A 4 19.91 0.29 22.80
N ARG A 5 19.82 1.60 22.58
CA ARG A 5 18.55 2.23 22.13
C ARG A 5 18.25 1.74 20.73
N VAL A 6 17.16 1.00 20.61
CA VAL A 6 16.57 0.62 19.32
C VAL A 6 15.93 1.88 18.72
N SER A 7 16.41 2.30 17.54
CA SER A 7 15.78 3.39 16.78
C SER A 7 14.98 2.78 15.64
N ASN A 8 13.71 3.14 15.47
CA ASN A 8 12.90 2.68 14.35
C ASN A 8 12.60 3.86 13.43
N HIS A 9 12.83 3.70 12.13
CA HIS A 9 12.68 4.78 11.15
C HIS A 9 11.52 4.49 10.21
N LEU A 10 10.60 5.44 10.10
CA LEU A 10 9.47 5.40 9.16
C LEU A 10 9.57 6.60 8.21
N PHE A 11 9.65 6.33 6.92
CA PHE A 11 9.70 7.37 5.89
C PHE A 11 8.37 7.41 5.14
N TYR A 12 7.65 8.53 5.21
CA TYR A 12 6.43 8.75 4.43
C TYR A 12 6.75 9.58 3.18
N LEU A 13 6.64 8.97 2.00
CA LEU A 13 6.99 9.60 0.73
C LEU A 13 5.80 10.32 0.11
N SER A 14 5.48 11.51 0.64
CA SER A 14 4.51 12.44 0.04
C SER A 14 5.18 13.30 -1.04
N ILE A 15 5.74 12.64 -2.05
CA ILE A 15 6.53 13.27 -3.11
C ILE A 15 6.10 12.75 -4.49
N PRO A 16 6.45 13.43 -5.59
CA PRO A 16 6.19 12.94 -6.94
C PRO A 16 6.84 11.56 -7.23
N PRO A 17 6.20 10.70 -8.03
CA PRO A 17 6.65 9.31 -8.23
C PRO A 17 7.99 9.18 -8.97
N ASN A 18 8.37 10.19 -9.76
CA ASN A 18 9.63 10.21 -10.51
C ASN A 18 10.87 10.28 -9.61
N ILE A 19 10.73 10.70 -8.34
CA ILE A 19 11.85 10.81 -7.40
C ILE A 19 11.81 9.74 -6.30
N PHE A 20 10.86 8.81 -6.31
CA PHE A 20 10.75 7.75 -5.31
C PHE A 20 12.02 6.91 -5.19
N LEU A 21 12.55 6.43 -6.32
CA LEU A 21 13.71 5.56 -6.32
C LEU A 21 14.97 6.24 -5.78
N ASP A 22 15.17 7.53 -6.12
CA ASP A 22 16.31 8.29 -5.64
C ASP A 22 16.23 8.54 -4.13
N VAL A 23 15.05 8.89 -3.61
CA VAL A 23 14.86 9.08 -2.17
C VAL A 23 15.02 7.76 -1.41
N VAL A 24 14.45 6.66 -1.91
CA VAL A 24 14.60 5.33 -1.29
C VAL A 24 16.07 4.88 -1.29
N LYS A 25 16.80 5.11 -2.38
CA LYS A 25 18.23 4.83 -2.46
C LYS A 25 19.03 5.62 -1.42
N CYS A 26 18.74 6.91 -1.26
CA CYS A 26 19.39 7.75 -0.25
C CYS A 26 19.01 7.32 1.18
N ALA A 27 17.72 7.06 1.43
CA ALA A 27 17.23 6.62 2.74
C ALA A 27 17.87 5.29 3.14
N SER A 28 17.90 4.31 2.23
CA SER A 28 18.51 2.99 2.46
C SER A 28 20.00 3.08 2.81
N LYS A 29 20.75 3.96 2.14
CA LYS A 29 22.20 4.11 2.36
C LYS A 29 22.58 4.95 3.57
N SER A 30 21.86 6.03 3.83
CA SER A 30 22.30 7.08 4.76
C SER A 30 21.41 7.24 6.00
N ALA A 31 20.17 6.75 5.95
CA ALA A 31 19.18 6.97 6.99
C ALA A 31 18.50 5.68 7.47
N SER A 32 19.00 4.50 7.08
CA SER A 32 18.56 3.22 7.62
C SER A 32 18.92 3.11 9.10
N SER A 33 18.01 2.54 9.88
CA SER A 33 18.31 2.23 11.27
C SER A 33 19.37 1.13 11.39
N VAL A 34 20.32 1.33 12.30
CA VAL A 34 21.40 0.39 12.61
C VAL A 34 20.94 -0.67 13.63
N SER A 35 19.96 -0.34 14.47
CA SER A 35 19.53 -1.17 15.61
C SER A 35 18.05 -1.57 15.60
N GLY A 36 17.24 -0.98 14.72
CA GLY A 36 15.80 -1.25 14.59
C GLY A 36 15.34 -1.36 13.14
N TRP A 37 14.03 -1.32 12.92
CA TRP A 37 13.48 -1.46 11.57
C TRP A 37 13.47 -0.13 10.81
N THR A 38 13.51 -0.25 9.49
CA THR A 38 13.29 0.87 8.56
C THR A 38 12.12 0.51 7.65
N ARG A 39 11.12 1.38 7.56
CA ARG A 39 9.94 1.18 6.71
C ARG A 39 9.68 2.42 5.88
N VAL A 40 9.19 2.21 4.67
CA VAL A 40 8.88 3.28 3.72
C VAL A 40 7.43 3.15 3.28
N ILE A 41 6.71 4.25 3.41
CA ILE A 41 5.33 4.40 2.93
C ILE A 41 5.37 5.14 1.60
N VAL A 42 4.76 4.54 0.57
CA VAL A 42 4.67 5.10 -0.80
C VAL A 42 3.21 5.30 -1.19
N GLU A 43 2.94 6.44 -1.83
CA GLU A 43 1.62 6.81 -2.35
C GLU A 43 1.48 6.48 -3.84
N LYS A 44 0.22 6.35 -4.28
CA LYS A 44 -0.11 6.20 -5.70
C LYS A 44 0.31 7.45 -6.51
N PRO A 45 0.67 7.33 -7.80
CA PRO A 45 0.56 6.15 -8.65
C PRO A 45 1.76 5.19 -8.56
N PHE A 46 1.48 3.87 -8.55
CA PHE A 46 2.50 2.81 -8.52
C PHE A 46 2.92 2.35 -9.93
N GLY A 47 3.12 3.30 -10.83
CA GLY A 47 3.21 3.07 -12.27
C GLY A 47 1.89 3.38 -12.98
N ARG A 48 1.94 3.38 -14.32
CA ARG A 48 0.77 3.66 -15.20
C ARG A 48 0.28 2.41 -15.94
N ASP A 49 1.10 1.37 -15.95
CA ASP A 49 0.86 0.08 -16.62
C ASP A 49 1.62 -1.04 -15.88
N SER A 50 1.42 -2.28 -16.33
CA SER A 50 2.07 -3.44 -15.72
C SER A 50 3.60 -3.38 -15.78
N GLU A 51 4.18 -2.82 -16.84
CA GLU A 51 5.62 -2.78 -17.04
C GLU A 51 6.29 -1.74 -16.14
N SER A 52 5.75 -0.52 -16.12
CA SER A 52 6.19 0.57 -15.24
C SER A 52 6.01 0.25 -13.76
N SER A 53 4.93 -0.44 -13.40
CA SER A 53 4.71 -0.93 -12.03
C SER A 53 5.73 -1.99 -11.61
N ALA A 54 6.03 -2.93 -12.51
CA ALA A 54 7.07 -3.94 -12.29
C ALA A 54 8.46 -3.30 -12.20
N ALA A 55 8.77 -2.30 -13.03
CA ALA A 55 10.02 -1.55 -12.98
C ALA A 55 10.19 -0.79 -11.66
N LEU A 56 9.14 -0.09 -11.20
CA LEU A 56 9.12 0.58 -9.90
C LEU A 56 9.38 -0.41 -8.76
N THR A 57 8.65 -1.53 -8.75
CA THR A 57 8.80 -2.58 -7.74
C THR A 57 10.21 -3.17 -7.75
N LYS A 58 10.77 -3.46 -8.93
CA LYS A 58 12.15 -3.96 -9.07
C LYS A 58 13.16 -2.94 -8.55
N GLY A 59 12.95 -1.64 -8.80
CA GLY A 59 13.80 -0.56 -8.29
C GLY A 59 13.75 -0.46 -6.77
N LEU A 60 12.57 -0.52 -6.16
CA LEU A 60 12.41 -0.50 -4.69
C LEU A 60 13.07 -1.71 -4.03
N LYS A 61 12.88 -2.92 -4.60
CA LYS A 61 13.47 -4.17 -4.12
C LYS A 61 15.00 -4.19 -4.11
N GLN A 62 15.67 -3.29 -4.83
CA GLN A 62 17.13 -3.17 -4.76
C GLN A 62 17.62 -2.60 -3.43
N TYR A 63 16.77 -1.86 -2.71
CA TYR A 63 17.15 -1.08 -1.54
C TYR A 63 16.38 -1.46 -0.27
N LEU A 64 15.22 -2.07 -0.43
CA LEU A 64 14.29 -2.44 0.63
C LEU A 64 13.78 -3.86 0.42
N THR A 65 13.49 -4.56 1.52
CA THR A 65 12.75 -5.83 1.49
C THR A 65 11.24 -5.56 1.46
N GLU A 66 10.42 -6.53 1.03
CA GLU A 66 8.96 -6.29 0.88
C GLU A 66 8.25 -5.97 2.20
N ASP A 67 8.72 -6.51 3.33
CA ASP A 67 8.22 -6.19 4.68
C ASP A 67 8.53 -4.75 5.13
N GLN A 68 9.43 -4.07 4.41
CA GLN A 68 9.76 -2.66 4.64
C GLN A 68 8.95 -1.72 3.74
N ILE A 69 8.24 -2.22 2.73
CA ILE A 69 7.55 -1.41 1.73
C ILE A 69 6.04 -1.40 2.00
N PHE A 70 5.50 -0.23 2.33
CA PHE A 70 4.08 -0.02 2.60
C PHE A 70 3.48 0.82 1.47
N ARG A 71 2.68 0.18 0.61
CA ARG A 71 1.99 0.84 -0.51
C ARG A 71 0.60 1.25 -0.05
N ILE A 72 0.32 2.56 -0.04
CA ILE A 72 -0.96 3.07 0.43
C ILE A 72 -2.01 2.97 -0.67
N ASP A 73 -3.06 2.21 -0.37
CA ASP A 73 -4.36 2.37 -0.98
C ASP A 73 -5.34 2.76 0.14
N HIS A 74 -5.75 4.03 0.15
CA HIS A 74 -6.58 4.57 1.22
C HIS A 74 -7.98 3.95 1.27
N TYR A 75 -8.45 3.24 0.23
CA TYR A 75 -9.71 2.51 0.31
C TYR A 75 -9.59 1.29 1.23
N LEU A 76 -8.40 0.68 1.35
CA LEU A 76 -8.18 -0.49 2.20
C LEU A 76 -8.33 -0.16 3.70
N GLY A 77 -8.11 1.09 4.10
CA GLY A 77 -8.32 1.55 5.47
C GLY A 77 -9.73 2.05 5.77
N LYS A 78 -10.69 1.89 4.84
CA LYS A 78 -12.09 2.26 5.10
C LYS A 78 -12.77 1.11 5.85
N GLU A 79 -13.50 1.47 6.92
CA GLU A 79 -14.19 0.52 7.81
C GLU A 79 -15.04 -0.53 7.06
N LEU A 80 -15.76 -0.12 6.01
CA LEU A 80 -16.58 -1.04 5.20
C LEU A 80 -15.74 -2.09 4.45
N VAL A 81 -14.53 -1.73 4.00
CA VAL A 81 -13.63 -2.63 3.28
C VAL A 81 -12.99 -3.62 4.25
N GLU A 82 -12.59 -3.18 5.44
CA GLU A 82 -12.09 -4.06 6.50
C GLU A 82 -13.17 -5.05 6.96
N ASN A 83 -14.40 -4.58 7.16
CA ASN A 83 -15.54 -5.39 7.59
C ASN A 83 -15.93 -6.47 6.57
N LEU A 84 -15.60 -6.32 5.28
CA LEU A 84 -15.91 -7.33 4.27
C LEU A 84 -15.26 -8.69 4.60
N SER A 85 -14.03 -8.68 5.13
CA SER A 85 -13.34 -9.90 5.52
C SER A 85 -14.02 -10.57 6.72
N VAL A 86 -14.44 -9.77 7.72
CA VAL A 86 -15.17 -10.25 8.90
C VAL A 86 -16.52 -10.84 8.50
N LEU A 87 -17.28 -10.15 7.64
CA LEU A 87 -18.57 -10.62 7.15
C LEU A 87 -18.46 -11.95 6.40
N ARG A 88 -17.42 -12.12 5.58
CA ARG A 88 -17.23 -13.32 4.76
C ARG A 88 -16.73 -14.53 5.55
N PHE A 89 -15.82 -14.34 6.50
CA PHE A 89 -15.09 -15.45 7.12
C PHE A 89 -15.42 -15.68 8.60
N SER A 90 -16.00 -14.71 9.30
CA SER A 90 -16.35 -14.84 10.72
C SER A 90 -17.80 -15.23 10.97
N ASN A 91 -18.56 -15.53 9.90
CA ASN A 91 -19.98 -15.87 9.97
C ASN A 91 -20.25 -17.20 9.27
N LEU A 92 -20.55 -18.24 10.07
CA LEU A 92 -20.88 -19.60 9.59
C LEU A 92 -22.07 -19.62 8.61
N VAL A 93 -22.94 -18.62 8.66
CA VAL A 93 -24.08 -18.48 7.73
C VAL A 93 -23.63 -17.96 6.36
N PHE A 94 -22.68 -17.02 6.32
CA PHE A 94 -22.27 -16.35 5.08
C PHE A 94 -21.15 -17.08 4.34
N GLU A 95 -20.27 -17.77 5.06
CA GLU A 95 -19.18 -18.56 4.48
C GLU A 95 -19.65 -19.54 3.38
N PRO A 96 -20.66 -20.41 3.59
CA PRO A 96 -21.11 -21.36 2.57
C PRO A 96 -21.89 -20.70 1.41
N LEU A 97 -22.52 -19.55 1.68
CA LEU A 97 -23.27 -18.80 0.66
C LEU A 97 -22.35 -17.99 -0.27
N TRP A 98 -21.09 -17.78 0.11
CA TRP A 98 -20.12 -17.07 -0.71
C TRP A 98 -19.54 -17.95 -1.83
N SER A 99 -20.40 -18.45 -2.73
CA SER A 99 -20.00 -19.31 -3.85
C SER A 99 -20.83 -19.04 -5.13
N ARG A 100 -20.31 -19.48 -6.28
CA ARG A 100 -21.01 -19.36 -7.58
C ARG A 100 -22.36 -20.09 -7.61
N GLN A 101 -22.61 -21.04 -6.70
CA GLN A 101 -23.89 -21.73 -6.61
C GLN A 101 -25.01 -20.81 -6.09
N TYR A 102 -24.67 -19.84 -5.24
CA TYR A 102 -25.63 -18.96 -4.58
C TYR A 102 -25.53 -17.49 -5.03
N ILE A 103 -24.37 -17.05 -5.52
CA ILE A 103 -24.14 -15.69 -5.99
C ILE A 103 -24.41 -15.59 -7.49
N ARG A 104 -25.40 -14.77 -7.87
CA ARG A 104 -25.70 -14.47 -9.28
C ARG A 104 -24.70 -13.48 -9.89
N ASN A 105 -24.32 -12.43 -9.16
CA ASN A 105 -23.37 -11.42 -9.61
C ASN A 105 -22.75 -10.67 -8.42
N VAL A 106 -21.60 -10.02 -8.64
CA VAL A 106 -20.93 -9.11 -7.70
C VAL A 106 -20.78 -7.78 -8.41
N GLN A 107 -21.28 -6.70 -7.80
CA GLN A 107 -21.19 -5.35 -8.35
C GLN A 107 -20.27 -4.50 -7.47
N LEU A 108 -19.33 -3.81 -8.10
CA LEU A 108 -18.44 -2.84 -7.48
C LEU A 108 -18.75 -1.49 -8.10
N ILE A 109 -19.37 -0.59 -7.33
CA ILE A 109 -19.80 0.73 -7.79
C ILE A 109 -18.91 1.77 -7.13
N PHE A 110 -18.30 2.62 -7.95
CA PHE A 110 -17.59 3.81 -7.50
C PHE A 110 -18.23 5.00 -8.22
N SER A 111 -18.94 5.83 -7.47
CA SER A 111 -19.63 7.02 -7.97
C SER A 111 -19.11 8.25 -7.21
N GLU A 112 -18.74 9.28 -7.95
CA GLU A 112 -18.37 10.59 -7.44
C GLU A 112 -19.36 11.62 -8.01
N ASP A 113 -19.92 12.46 -7.14
CA ASP A 113 -20.90 13.48 -7.54
C ASP A 113 -20.23 14.78 -8.02
N PHE A 114 -18.90 14.77 -8.20
CA PHE A 114 -18.09 15.90 -8.65
C PHE A 114 -17.28 15.53 -9.91
N GLY A 115 -17.00 16.54 -10.74
CA GLY A 115 -16.22 16.38 -11.98
C GLY A 115 -14.71 16.43 -11.75
N THR A 116 -13.92 16.60 -12.81
CA THR A 116 -12.44 16.65 -12.70
C THR A 116 -11.90 17.91 -12.04
N GLU A 117 -12.74 18.89 -11.68
CA GLU A 117 -12.40 20.12 -10.95
C GLU A 117 -11.06 20.78 -11.37
N GLY A 118 -10.79 20.84 -12.68
CA GLY A 118 -9.57 21.45 -13.22
C GLY A 118 -8.29 20.59 -13.13
N ARG A 119 -8.39 19.31 -12.78
CA ARG A 119 -7.27 18.34 -12.68
C ARG A 119 -7.22 17.31 -13.82
N GLY A 120 -7.95 17.53 -14.91
CA GLY A 120 -8.07 16.56 -16.02
C GLY A 120 -6.95 16.56 -17.06
N GLY A 121 -5.77 17.08 -16.72
CA GLY A 121 -4.61 17.13 -17.61
C GLY A 121 -3.93 15.78 -17.83
#